data_AF-A0A1G3YLR7-F1
#
_entry.id   AF-A0A1G3YLR7-F1
#
_cell.length_a   1.000
_cell.length_b   1.000
_cell.length_c   1.000
_cell.angle_alpha   90.00
_cell.angle_beta   90.00
_cell.angle_gamma   90.00
#
_symmetry.space_group_name_H-M   'P 1'
#
loop_
_entity.id
_entity.type
_entity.pdbx_description
1 polymer ?
#
loop_
_entity_poly.entity_id
_entity_poly.type
_entity_poly.pdbx_seq_one_letter_code
_entity_poly.pdbx_strand_id
1 'polypeptide(L)'
;MSHKGLELEDPANEPSLDRMLKMTVAPEKAPDKAKYVKVEFEKGLPVAVNGKKMAGVELIYGGLWSPCATPSPPSWTSPRRP
;
A
#
# COMPACT_ATOMS: atom_id res chain seq x y z
N MET A 1 -8.65 2.67 -3.21
CA MET A 1 -9.49 3.88 -3.34
C MET A 1 -9.23 4.50 -4.69
N SER A 2 -10.27 4.90 -5.43
CA SER A 2 -10.14 5.60 -6.73
C SER A 2 -10.73 7.01 -6.58
N HIS A 3 -10.09 8.02 -7.17
CA HIS A 3 -10.59 9.40 -7.22
C HIS A 3 -10.94 9.77 -8.66
N LYS A 4 -12.05 10.48 -8.87
CA LYS A 4 -12.63 10.90 -10.16
C LYS A 4 -13.48 12.17 -9.92
N GLY A 5 -13.88 12.89 -10.97
CA GLY A 5 -14.77 14.05 -10.81
C GLY A 5 -14.06 15.35 -10.44
N LEU A 6 -14.84 16.43 -10.43
CA LEU A 6 -14.41 17.78 -10.04
C LEU A 6 -13.24 18.26 -10.91
N GLU A 7 -12.18 18.77 -10.30
CA GLU A 7 -11.04 19.36 -11.01
C GLU A 7 -10.27 18.36 -11.88
N LEU A 8 -10.53 17.05 -11.73
CA LEU A 8 -9.99 15.98 -12.56
C LEU A 8 -10.75 15.74 -13.87
N GLU A 9 -11.89 16.39 -14.09
CA GLU A 9 -12.66 16.27 -15.34
C GLU A 9 -12.03 17.07 -16.49
N ASP A 10 -11.10 17.99 -16.19
CA ASP A 10 -10.25 18.64 -17.19
C ASP A 10 -8.83 18.04 -17.14
N PRO A 11 -8.42 17.26 -18.16
CA PRO A 11 -7.09 16.64 -18.21
C PRO A 11 -5.93 17.65 -18.26
N ALA A 12 -6.18 18.93 -18.55
CA ALA A 12 -5.16 19.97 -18.53
C ALA A 12 -4.80 20.41 -17.10
N ASN A 13 -5.65 20.12 -16.10
CA ASN A 13 -5.37 20.45 -14.71
C ASN A 13 -4.40 19.47 -14.06
N GLU A 14 -3.42 20.00 -13.34
CA GLU A 14 -2.54 19.17 -12.52
C GLU A 14 -3.29 18.68 -11.25
N PRO A 15 -3.22 17.38 -10.90
CA PRO A 15 -3.89 16.86 -9.72
C PRO A 15 -3.25 17.39 -8.43
N SER A 16 -4.08 17.75 -7.45
CA SER A 16 -3.60 18.07 -6.09
C SER A 16 -3.18 16.79 -5.35
N LEU A 17 -1.91 16.40 -5.50
CA LEU A 17 -1.37 15.15 -4.96
C LEU A 17 -1.54 15.04 -3.42
N ASP A 18 -1.34 16.14 -2.69
CA ASP A 18 -1.47 16.15 -1.23
C ASP A 18 -2.92 15.94 -0.74
N ARG A 19 -3.92 16.30 -1.54
CA ARG A 19 -5.33 16.08 -1.19
C ARG A 19 -5.83 14.71 -1.66
N MET A 20 -5.31 14.24 -2.78
CA MET A 20 -5.79 13.03 -3.48
C MET A 20 -5.13 11.74 -3.03
N LEU A 21 -3.81 11.73 -2.79
CA LEU A 21 -3.12 10.50 -2.45
C LEU A 21 -3.49 10.09 -1.02
N LYS A 22 -4.00 8.86 -0.85
CA LYS A 22 -4.40 8.30 0.46
C LYS A 22 -3.54 7.14 0.92
N MET A 23 -2.97 6.41 -0.03
CA MET A 23 -2.07 5.30 0.26
C MET A 23 -0.63 5.77 0.03
N THR A 24 -0.30 6.34 -1.11
CA THR A 24 1.07 6.72 -1.43
C THR A 24 1.40 8.16 -1.03
N VAL A 25 2.69 8.51 -1.09
CA VAL A 25 3.17 9.89 -1.04
C VAL A 25 3.55 10.36 -2.44
N ALA A 26 3.69 11.68 -2.63
CA ALA A 26 4.24 12.24 -3.86
C ALA A 26 5.70 11.79 -4.05
N PRO A 27 6.18 11.59 -5.31
CA PRO A 27 7.55 11.14 -5.57
C PRO A 27 8.64 11.99 -4.90
N GLU A 28 8.43 13.31 -4.83
CA GLU A 28 9.36 14.27 -4.23
C GLU A 28 9.49 14.10 -2.71
N LYS A 29 8.51 13.42 -2.09
CA LYS A 29 8.49 13.08 -0.66
C LYS A 29 8.93 11.64 -0.40
N ALA A 30 9.26 10.87 -1.43
CA ALA A 30 9.74 9.51 -1.26
C ALA A 30 11.12 9.50 -0.56
N PRO A 31 11.45 8.46 0.21
CA PRO A 31 12.78 8.35 0.82
C PRO A 31 13.86 8.25 -0.24
N ASP A 32 14.97 8.95 -0.03
CA ASP A 32 16.16 8.87 -0.89
C ASP A 32 17.01 7.62 -0.59
N LYS A 33 16.33 6.48 -0.46
CA LYS A 33 16.93 5.17 -0.17
C LYS A 33 16.13 4.08 -0.87
N ALA A 34 16.80 3.36 -1.77
CA ALA A 34 16.23 2.18 -2.37
C ALA A 34 15.99 1.06 -1.34
N LYS A 35 14.97 0.25 -1.57
CA LYS A 35 14.68 -0.94 -0.77
C LYS A 35 14.41 -2.13 -1.67
N TYR A 36 15.16 -3.21 -1.45
CA TYR A 36 14.88 -4.50 -2.10
C TYR A 36 13.81 -5.24 -1.30
N VAL A 37 12.86 -5.83 -2.04
CA VAL A 37 11.79 -6.68 -1.48
C VAL A 37 11.75 -7.97 -2.29
N LYS A 38 11.84 -9.11 -1.60
CA LYS A 38 11.66 -10.44 -2.21
C LYS A 38 10.26 -10.94 -1.91
N VAL A 39 9.50 -11.27 -2.94
CA VAL A 39 8.19 -11.93 -2.82
C VAL A 39 8.31 -13.34 -3.33
N GLU A 40 7.88 -14.32 -2.54
CA GLU A 40 7.93 -15.73 -2.90
C GLU A 40 6.54 -16.20 -3.30
N PHE A 41 6.50 -16.98 -4.38
CA PHE A 41 5.27 -17.51 -4.95
C PHE A 41 5.30 -19.03 -4.99
N GLU A 42 4.17 -19.64 -4.66
CA GLU A 42 3.92 -21.07 -4.85
C GLU A 42 2.64 -21.22 -5.68
N LYS A 43 2.73 -21.90 -6.83
CA LYS A 43 1.58 -22.14 -7.73
C LYS A 43 0.80 -20.86 -8.09
N GLY A 44 1.51 -19.74 -8.25
CA GLY A 44 0.93 -18.43 -8.59
C GLY A 44 0.37 -17.64 -7.40
N LEU A 45 0.40 -18.18 -6.18
CA LEU A 45 -0.02 -17.47 -4.97
C LEU A 45 1.19 -16.92 -4.22
N PRO A 46 1.19 -15.64 -3.81
CA PRO A 46 2.23 -15.11 -2.93
C PRO A 46 2.11 -15.77 -1.56
N VAL A 47 3.23 -16.23 -1.01
CA VAL A 47 3.27 -16.95 0.27
C VAL A 47 4.19 -16.32 1.31
N ALA A 48 5.16 -15.49 0.89
CA ALA A 48 6.11 -14.85 1.80
C ALA A 48 6.67 -13.54 1.24
N VAL A 49 7.09 -12.65 2.15
CA VAL A 49 7.88 -11.45 1.86
C VAL A 49 9.15 -11.47 2.69
N ASN A 50 10.31 -11.26 2.06
CA ASN A 50 11.62 -11.28 2.69
C ASN A 50 11.86 -12.54 3.55
N GLY A 51 11.46 -13.71 3.03
CA GLY A 51 11.58 -15.01 3.73
C GLY A 51 10.56 -15.25 4.85
N LYS A 52 9.71 -14.27 5.18
CA LYS A 52 8.65 -14.42 6.20
C LYS A 52 7.35 -14.86 5.56
N LYS A 53 6.89 -16.08 5.90
CA LYS A 53 5.58 -16.59 5.50
C LYS A 53 4.47 -15.79 6.17
N MET A 54 3.42 -15.47 5.41
CA MET A 54 2.31 -14.64 5.85
C MET A 54 1.02 -15.05 5.16
N ALA A 55 -0.12 -14.82 5.80
CA ALA A 55 -1.41 -15.03 5.16
C ALA A 55 -1.66 -13.99 4.05
N GLY A 56 -2.56 -14.27 3.10
CA GLY A 56 -2.83 -13.38 1.96
C GLY A 56 -3.19 -11.94 2.35
N VAL A 57 -4.00 -11.75 3.40
CA VAL A 57 -4.35 -10.41 3.91
C VAL A 57 -3.11 -9.71 4.49
N GLU A 58 -2.27 -10.44 5.23
CA GLU A 58 -1.03 -9.91 5.80
C GLU A 58 0.00 -9.56 4.72
N LEU A 59 -0.03 -10.22 3.56
CA LEU A 59 0.82 -9.86 2.42
C LEU A 59 0.45 -8.48 1.85
N ILE A 60 -0.83 -8.16 1.81
CA ILE A 60 -1.33 -6.86 1.34
C ILE A 60 -1.13 -5.76 2.39
N TYR A 61 -1.39 -6.03 3.66
CA TYR A 61 -1.42 -5.00 4.71
C TYR A 61 -0.21 -5.01 5.67
N GLY A 62 0.46 -6.14 5.87
CA GLY A 62 1.39 -6.36 7.00
C GLY A 62 2.89 -6.44 6.65
N GLY A 63 3.26 -6.92 5.45
CA GLY A 63 4.68 -7.09 5.09
C GLY A 63 5.23 -6.09 4.07
N LEU A 64 4.37 -5.57 3.19
CA LEU A 64 4.78 -4.63 2.14
C LEU A 64 4.58 -3.17 2.58
N TRP A 65 3.61 -2.94 3.46
CA TRP A 65 3.15 -1.62 3.88
C TRP A 65 3.63 -1.27 5.30
N SER A 66 4.95 -1.29 5.54
CA SER A 66 5.49 -0.55 6.69
C SER A 66 5.61 0.91 6.28
N PRO A 67 4.81 1.83 6.85
CA PRO A 67 4.74 3.20 6.38
C PRO A 67 6.04 3.94 6.72
N CYS A 68 6.63 4.59 5.72
CA CYS A 68 7.68 5.57 5.95
C CYS A 68 7.17 6.82 6.71
N ALA A 69 5.87 6.98 6.90
CA ALA A 69 5.28 8.03 7.72
C ALA A 69 3.86 7.66 8.12
N THR A 70 3.51 7.82 9.40
CA THR A 70 2.16 7.87 10.04
C THR A 70 1.64 6.63 10.81
N PRO A 71 0.78 6.86 11.84
CA PRO A 71 0.69 6.07 13.06
C PRO A 71 -0.21 4.83 12.93
N SER A 72 -0.16 4.02 13.98
CA SER A 72 -0.69 2.66 14.16
C SER A 72 -1.93 2.26 13.34
N PRO A 73 -1.96 1.02 12.81
CA PRO A 73 -3.10 0.51 12.05
C PRO A 73 -4.36 0.37 12.93
N PRO A 74 -5.57 0.47 12.35
CA PRO A 74 -6.82 0.24 13.08
C PRO A 74 -6.95 -1.23 13.49
N SER A 75 -7.49 -1.47 14.68
CA SER A 75 -7.75 -2.81 15.23
C SER A 75 -8.92 -3.48 14.52
N TRP A 76 -8.70 -4.05 13.35
CA TRP A 76 -9.69 -4.87 12.66
C TRP A 76 -9.46 -6.34 13.00
N THR A 77 -9.96 -6.79 14.14
CA THR A 77 -10.06 -8.23 14.43
C THR A 77 -11.23 -8.79 13.64
N SER A 78 -10.95 -9.40 12.47
CA SER A 78 -11.95 -10.23 11.79
C SER A 78 -12.31 -11.40 12.72
N PRO A 79 -13.61 -11.71 12.93
CA PRO A 79 -13.95 -12.97 13.57
C PRO A 79 -13.45 -14.10 12.68
N ARG A 80 -12.70 -15.04 13.27
CA ARG A 80 -12.42 -16.32 12.62
C ARG A 80 -13.77 -17.00 12.40
N ARG A 81 -14.16 -17.18 11.14
CA ARG A 81 -15.26 -18.12 10.84
C ARG A 81 -14.79 -19.53 11.21
N PRO A 82 -15.71 -20.39 11.69
CA PRO A 82 -15.38 -21.75 12.14
C PRO A 82 -14.71 -22.57 11.04
#